data_AF-X1LE44-F1
#
_entry.id   AF-X1LE44-F1
#
_cell.length_a   1.000
_cell.length_b   1.000
_cell.length_c   1.000
_cell.angle_alpha   90.00
_cell.angle_beta   90.00
_cell.angle_gamma   90.00
#
_symmetry.space_group_name_H-M   'P 1'
#
loop_
_entity.id
_entity.type
_entity.pdbx_description
1 polymer ?
#
loop_
_entity_poly.entity_id
_entity_poly.type
_entity_poly.pdbx_seq_one_letter_code
_entity_poly.pdbx_strand_id
1 'polypeptide(L)'
;MTTTLSGVTAQPYTLVPGIYMREPEYYDLSTTQHSWIQAMQKKYKWTNVKIIDEADTTIDEHLGFWSVTEFRGRDRARIKEKIYLLQGDKFYYRLRLSCPKRYFDKHLEEFEQLAKSFKLLPFKAPVITKAPTYLTNRRKRYPEKPLSYSFIY
;
A
#
# COMPACT_ATOMS: atom_id res chain seq x y z
N MET A 1 3.65 52.69 36.40
CA MET A 1 3.30 52.65 34.96
C MET A 1 2.73 51.27 34.71
N THR A 2 1.43 51.20 34.42
CA THR A 2 0.67 49.96 34.29
C THR A 2 0.01 50.01 32.93
N THR A 3 0.37 49.12 32.03
CA THR A 3 -0.22 49.03 30.68
C THR A 3 -0.91 47.69 30.57
N THR A 4 -2.24 47.74 30.58
CA THR A 4 -3.12 46.70 30.04
C THR A 4 -3.24 46.88 28.53
N LEU A 5 -3.39 45.79 27.78
CA LEU A 5 -4.37 45.67 26.70
C LEU A 5 -4.53 44.21 26.23
N SER A 6 -5.79 43.75 26.31
CA SER A 6 -6.55 42.88 25.37
C SER A 6 -5.85 41.65 24.74
N GLY A 7 -6.37 40.43 24.83
CA GLY A 7 -7.76 40.06 24.56
C GLY A 7 -7.83 39.31 23.21
N VAL A 8 -7.54 38.01 23.21
CA VAL A 8 -7.82 37.11 22.06
C VAL A 8 -8.98 36.23 22.46
N THR A 9 -10.17 36.63 22.03
CA THR A 9 -11.38 35.83 22.07
C THR A 9 -11.23 34.67 21.09
N ALA A 10 -11.10 33.45 21.60
CA ALA A 10 -11.24 32.24 20.81
C ALA A 10 -12.67 32.18 20.24
N GLN A 11 -12.77 32.23 18.91
CA GLN A 11 -14.04 32.00 18.21
C GLN A 11 -14.48 30.55 18.46
N PRO A 12 -15.72 30.30 18.93
CA PRO A 12 -16.21 28.94 19.11
C PRO A 12 -16.44 28.30 17.73
N TYR A 13 -15.81 27.14 17.49
CA TYR A 13 -16.04 26.32 16.32
C TYR A 13 -17.53 25.93 16.26
N THR A 14 -18.22 26.39 15.22
CA THR A 14 -19.55 25.89 14.86
C THR A 14 -19.43 24.43 14.45
N LEU A 15 -19.88 23.54 15.34
CA LEU A 15 -20.10 22.12 15.06
C LEU A 15 -21.26 21.98 14.06
N VAL A 16 -20.94 21.73 12.80
CA VAL A 16 -21.92 21.22 11.84
C VAL A 16 -22.09 19.72 12.11
N PRO A 17 -23.29 19.23 12.43
CA PRO A 17 -23.51 17.82 12.70
C PRO A 17 -23.48 17.02 11.39
N GLY A 18 -22.67 15.96 11.34
CA GLY A 18 -23.03 14.77 10.55
C GLY A 18 -22.14 14.36 9.37
N ILE A 19 -20.94 14.89 9.19
CA ILE A 19 -19.95 14.26 8.29
C ILE A 19 -18.62 14.17 9.04
N TYR A 20 -18.37 13.01 9.66
CA TYR A 20 -17.01 12.64 10.03
C TYR A 20 -16.24 12.41 8.73
N MET A 21 -15.69 13.47 8.12
CA MET A 21 -14.57 13.31 7.21
C MET A 21 -13.42 12.81 8.06
N ARG A 22 -13.26 11.49 8.12
CA ARG A 22 -12.04 10.90 8.66
C ARG A 22 -10.94 11.32 7.71
N GLU A 23 -9.99 12.13 8.19
CA GLU A 23 -8.83 12.52 7.39
C GLU A 23 -8.19 11.25 6.80
N PRO A 24 -7.83 11.25 5.51
CA PRO A 24 -7.16 10.10 4.90
C PRO A 24 -5.91 9.77 5.72
N GLU A 25 -5.72 8.51 6.08
CA GLU A 25 -4.47 8.09 6.73
C GLU A 25 -3.33 8.26 5.72
N TYR A 26 -2.50 9.29 5.90
CA TYR A 26 -1.39 9.55 5.00
C TYR A 26 -0.25 8.55 5.24
N TYR A 27 0.14 7.81 4.21
CA TYR A 27 1.30 6.93 4.25
C TYR A 27 2.48 7.59 3.56
N ASP A 28 3.64 7.58 4.20
CA ASP A 28 4.91 7.79 3.50
C ASP A 28 5.21 6.55 2.66
N LEU A 29 4.81 6.60 1.39
CA LEU A 29 4.90 5.47 0.47
C LEU A 29 6.35 5.09 0.15
N SER A 30 7.26 6.06 0.09
CA SER A 30 8.69 5.82 -0.15
C SER A 30 9.30 5.04 1.01
N THR A 31 9.14 5.54 2.24
CA THR A 31 9.61 4.86 3.46
C THR A 31 8.98 3.47 3.60
N THR A 32 7.69 3.34 3.27
CA THR A 32 6.98 2.06 3.27
C THR A 32 7.59 1.07 2.28
N GLN A 33 7.95 1.52 1.07
CA GLN A 33 8.58 0.68 0.06
C GLN A 33 9.98 0.21 0.50
N HIS A 34 10.82 1.13 0.98
CA HIS A 34 12.17 0.78 1.45
C HIS A 34 12.14 -0.17 2.64
N SER A 35 11.27 0.06 3.61
CA SER A 35 11.05 -0.84 4.76
C SER A 35 10.63 -2.24 4.30
N TRP A 36 9.74 -2.32 3.31
CA TRP A 36 9.34 -3.61 2.75
C TRP A 36 10.52 -4.33 2.07
N ILE A 37 11.33 -3.64 1.27
CA ILE A 37 12.51 -4.22 0.62
C ILE A 37 13.48 -4.79 1.67
N GLN A 38 13.74 -4.04 2.75
CA GLN A 38 14.59 -4.50 3.86
C GLN A 38 14.00 -5.75 4.54
N ALA A 39 12.68 -5.77 4.78
CA ALA A 39 12.01 -6.94 5.32
C ALA A 39 12.11 -8.16 4.39
N MET A 40 12.01 -7.96 3.07
CA MET A 40 12.16 -9.04 2.09
C MET A 40 13.60 -9.58 2.04
N GLN A 41 14.61 -8.72 2.14
CA GLN A 41 16.01 -9.14 2.27
C GLN A 41 16.20 -10.09 3.45
N LYS A 42 15.66 -9.72 4.62
CA LYS A 42 15.78 -10.53 5.84
C LYS A 42 14.97 -11.84 5.74
N LYS A 43 13.69 -11.75 5.34
CA LYS A 43 12.76 -12.88 5.34
C LYS A 43 13.05 -13.90 4.25
N TYR A 44 13.32 -13.43 3.03
CA TYR A 44 13.48 -14.28 1.84
C TYR A 44 14.92 -14.40 1.37
N LYS A 45 15.88 -13.88 2.15
CA LYS A 45 17.32 -13.91 1.86
C LYS A 45 17.63 -13.37 0.46
N TRP A 46 16.97 -12.27 0.07
CA TRP A 46 17.33 -11.58 -1.16
C TRP A 46 18.74 -11.04 -1.03
N THR A 47 19.53 -11.22 -2.09
CA THR A 47 20.93 -10.76 -2.15
C THR A 47 21.14 -9.87 -3.37
N ASN A 48 22.20 -9.06 -3.34
CA ASN A 48 22.51 -8.09 -4.41
C ASN A 48 21.31 -7.21 -4.78
N VAL A 49 20.60 -6.73 -3.76
CA VAL A 49 19.43 -5.87 -3.96
C VAL A 49 19.89 -4.49 -4.40
N LYS A 50 19.31 -3.99 -5.48
CA LYS A 50 19.57 -2.67 -6.04
C LYS A 50 18.25 -2.03 -6.43
N ILE A 51 17.97 -0.85 -5.87
CA ILE A 51 16.94 0.04 -6.40
C ILE A 51 17.56 0.74 -7.61
N ILE A 52 16.91 0.60 -8.77
CA ILE A 52 17.40 1.13 -10.05
C ILE A 52 16.87 2.54 -10.27
N ASP A 53 15.59 2.71 -10.00
CA ASP A 53 14.85 3.93 -10.26
C ASP A 53 13.61 3.94 -9.36
N GLU A 54 13.19 5.12 -8.95
CA GLU A 54 12.00 5.33 -8.14
C GLU A 54 11.56 6.79 -8.20
N ALA A 55 10.26 7.03 -8.15
CA ALA A 55 9.72 8.38 -8.11
C ALA A 55 8.28 8.39 -7.57
N ASP A 56 7.88 9.56 -7.09
CA ASP A 56 6.48 9.88 -6.83
C ASP A 56 5.69 9.91 -8.15
N THR A 57 4.40 9.63 -8.06
CA THR A 57 3.49 9.63 -9.20
C THR A 57 2.06 9.89 -8.76
N THR A 58 1.15 9.92 -9.72
CA THR A 58 -0.29 10.02 -9.50
C THR A 58 -0.99 9.03 -10.42
N ILE A 59 -1.90 8.24 -9.87
CA ILE A 59 -2.78 7.33 -10.63
C ILE A 59 -4.20 7.58 -10.16
N ASP A 60 -5.11 7.88 -11.09
CA ASP A 60 -6.53 8.15 -10.77
C ASP A 60 -6.69 9.25 -9.70
N GLU A 61 -5.91 10.34 -9.81
CA GLU A 61 -5.86 11.45 -8.83
C GLU A 61 -5.32 11.10 -7.44
N HIS A 62 -5.00 9.83 -7.19
CA HIS A 62 -4.39 9.37 -5.95
C HIS A 62 -2.86 9.51 -6.02
N LEU A 63 -2.28 10.03 -4.94
CA LEU A 63 -0.84 10.04 -4.75
C LEU A 63 -0.30 8.61 -4.77
N GLY A 64 0.83 8.44 -5.44
CA GLY A 64 1.49 7.16 -5.56
C GLY A 64 3.00 7.28 -5.54
N PHE A 65 3.65 6.13 -5.41
CA PHE A 65 5.10 5.99 -5.49
C PHE A 65 5.39 4.74 -6.31
N TRP A 66 6.34 4.80 -7.23
CA TRP A 66 6.80 3.61 -7.93
C TRP A 66 8.29 3.41 -7.77
N SER A 67 8.71 2.15 -7.81
CA SER A 67 10.12 1.77 -7.78
C SER A 67 10.40 0.59 -8.69
N VAL A 68 11.61 0.54 -9.23
CA VAL A 68 12.15 -0.59 -9.96
C VAL A 68 13.32 -1.15 -9.17
N THR A 69 13.22 -2.41 -8.76
CA THR A 69 14.23 -3.08 -7.94
C THR A 69 14.75 -4.34 -8.64
N GLU A 70 16.06 -4.54 -8.63
CA GLU A 70 16.71 -5.79 -9.01
C GLU A 70 17.26 -6.51 -7.79
N PHE A 71 17.14 -7.83 -7.76
CA PHE A 71 17.70 -8.66 -6.70
C PHE A 71 17.92 -10.10 -7.17
N ARG A 72 18.62 -10.89 -6.36
CA ARG A 72 18.66 -12.35 -6.51
C ARG A 72 17.79 -13.01 -5.44
N GLY A 73 16.82 -13.80 -5.90
CA GLY A 73 16.00 -14.65 -5.03
C GLY A 73 16.77 -15.87 -4.51
N ARG A 74 16.10 -16.70 -3.71
CA ARG A 74 16.66 -17.93 -3.13
C ARG A 74 17.26 -18.86 -4.19
N ASP A 75 16.60 -18.99 -5.33
CA ASP A 75 17.01 -19.87 -6.44
C ASP A 75 18.12 -19.25 -7.30
N ARG A 76 18.76 -18.18 -6.82
CA ARG A 76 19.82 -17.40 -7.49
C ARG A 76 19.40 -16.75 -8.82
N ALA A 77 18.16 -16.91 -9.26
CA ALA A 77 17.59 -16.20 -10.39
C ALA A 77 17.66 -14.68 -10.14
N ARG A 78 18.11 -13.93 -11.16
CA ARG A 78 18.06 -12.47 -11.15
C ARG A 78 16.64 -12.03 -11.47
N ILE A 79 15.98 -11.43 -10.49
CA ILE A 79 14.63 -10.91 -10.58
C ILE A 79 14.72 -9.40 -10.73
N LYS A 80 13.86 -8.85 -11.59
CA LYS A 80 13.60 -7.42 -11.71
C LYS A 80 12.12 -7.22 -11.43
N GLU A 81 11.80 -6.22 -10.62
CA GLU A 81 10.42 -5.90 -10.29
C GLU A 81 10.13 -4.42 -10.41
N LYS A 82 8.91 -4.08 -10.82
CA LYS A 82 8.32 -2.75 -10.75
C LYS A 82 7.14 -2.82 -9.81
N ILE A 83 7.11 -1.90 -8.85
CA ILE A 83 6.03 -1.78 -7.87
C ILE A 83 5.44 -0.38 -7.98
N TYR A 84 4.12 -0.29 -7.98
CA TYR A 84 3.37 0.93 -7.66
C TYR A 84 2.74 0.76 -6.28
N LEU A 85 2.95 1.75 -5.42
CA LEU A 85 2.19 1.97 -4.21
C LEU A 85 1.22 3.12 -4.44
N LEU A 86 -0.05 2.94 -4.07
CA LEU A 86 -1.10 3.95 -4.27
C LEU A 86 -1.78 4.25 -2.94
N GLN A 87 -1.90 5.52 -2.63
CA GLN A 87 -2.58 6.02 -1.44
C GLN A 87 -4.10 5.85 -1.58
N GLY A 88 -4.71 5.05 -0.70
CA GLY A 88 -6.16 4.98 -0.55
C GLY A 88 -6.64 5.70 0.71
N ASP A 89 -7.96 5.65 0.95
CA ASP A 89 -8.59 6.32 2.10
C ASP A 89 -8.13 5.77 3.46
N LYS A 90 -7.87 4.46 3.52
CA LYS A 90 -7.57 3.73 4.76
C LYS A 90 -6.40 2.77 4.67
N PHE A 91 -5.95 2.49 3.45
CA PHE A 91 -4.90 1.53 3.15
C PHE A 91 -4.14 2.07 1.94
N TYR A 92 -2.90 1.63 1.77
CA TYR A 92 -2.23 1.77 0.47
C TYR A 92 -2.38 0.47 -0.31
N TYR A 93 -2.45 0.59 -1.63
CA TYR A 93 -2.53 -0.54 -2.53
C TYR A 93 -1.18 -0.79 -3.18
N ARG A 94 -0.88 -2.05 -3.50
CA ARG A 94 0.36 -2.44 -4.16
C ARG A 94 0.10 -3.19 -5.45
N LEU A 95 0.50 -2.59 -6.57
CA LEU A 95 0.55 -3.26 -7.87
C LEU A 95 2.00 -3.68 -8.13
N ARG A 96 2.21 -4.92 -8.57
CA ARG A 96 3.56 -5.49 -8.70
C ARG A 96 3.71 -6.33 -9.96
N LEU A 97 4.70 -5.96 -10.78
CA LEU A 97 5.29 -6.83 -11.79
C LEU A 97 6.61 -7.38 -11.23
N SER A 98 6.73 -8.70 -11.11
CA SER A 98 7.97 -9.35 -10.66
C SER A 98 8.25 -10.57 -11.51
N CYS A 99 9.40 -10.58 -12.20
CA CYS A 99 9.75 -11.68 -13.09
C CYS A 99 11.28 -11.78 -13.28
N PRO A 100 11.79 -12.88 -13.88
CA PRO A 100 13.19 -12.96 -14.26
C PRO A 100 13.58 -11.79 -15.16
N LYS A 101 14.75 -11.18 -14.90
CA LYS A 101 15.21 -9.94 -15.57
C LYS A 101 15.08 -9.98 -17.09
N ARG A 102 15.33 -11.14 -17.71
CA ARG A 102 15.26 -11.33 -19.18
C ARG A 102 13.87 -11.13 -19.79
N TYR A 103 12.81 -11.18 -19.00
CA TYR A 103 11.42 -11.00 -19.46
C TYR A 103 10.82 -9.66 -19.02
N PHE A 104 11.52 -8.92 -18.18
CA PHE A 104 10.95 -7.74 -17.52
C PHE A 104 10.52 -6.67 -18.52
N ASP A 105 11.43 -6.26 -19.41
CA ASP A 105 11.14 -5.19 -20.35
C ASP A 105 10.03 -5.59 -21.36
N LYS A 106 9.86 -6.90 -21.62
CA LYS A 106 8.78 -7.43 -22.47
C LYS A 106 7.38 -7.22 -21.86
N HIS A 107 7.26 -7.31 -20.55
CA HIS A 107 5.98 -7.19 -19.83
C HIS A 107 5.78 -5.80 -19.21
N LEU A 108 6.81 -4.95 -19.27
CA LEU A 108 6.80 -3.65 -18.61
C LEU A 108 5.71 -2.74 -19.18
N GLU A 109 5.65 -2.62 -20.51
CA GLU A 109 4.69 -1.73 -21.17
C GLU A 109 3.23 -2.11 -20.85
N GLU A 110 2.89 -3.39 -20.98
CA GLU A 110 1.55 -3.92 -20.67
C GLU A 110 1.20 -3.68 -19.19
N PHE A 111 2.15 -3.91 -18.28
CA PHE A 111 1.94 -3.65 -16.86
C PHE A 111 1.75 -2.16 -16.56
N GLU A 112 2.49 -1.26 -17.20
CA GLU A 112 2.34 0.18 -17.00
C GLU A 112 0.99 0.68 -17.52
N GLN A 113 0.51 0.14 -18.65
CA GLN A 113 -0.84 0.42 -19.14
C GLN A 113 -1.90 -0.05 -18.14
N LEU A 114 -1.76 -1.27 -17.60
CA LEU A 114 -2.66 -1.79 -16.57
C LEU A 114 -2.63 -0.93 -15.32
N ALA A 115 -1.45 -0.54 -14.83
CA ALA A 115 -1.30 0.29 -13.64
C ALA A 115 -1.97 1.66 -13.84
N LYS A 116 -1.77 2.30 -14.99
CA LYS A 116 -2.41 3.58 -15.33
C LYS A 116 -3.93 3.49 -15.51
N SER A 117 -4.45 2.32 -15.90
CA SER A 117 -5.89 2.06 -16.02
C SER A 117 -6.58 1.78 -14.69
N PHE A 118 -5.80 1.59 -13.61
CA PHE A 118 -6.33 1.23 -12.30
C PHE A 118 -7.15 2.37 -11.72
N LYS A 119 -8.36 2.06 -11.26
CA LYS A 119 -9.26 3.02 -10.62
C LYS A 119 -9.52 2.63 -9.18
N LEU A 120 -9.35 3.57 -8.27
CA LEU A 120 -9.60 3.37 -6.86
C LEU A 120 -11.07 3.68 -6.56
N LEU A 121 -11.84 2.62 -6.32
CA LEU A 121 -13.23 2.82 -5.91
C LEU A 121 -13.26 3.30 -4.45
N PRO A 122 -14.15 4.25 -4.11
CA PRO A 122 -14.29 4.75 -2.75
C PRO A 122 -14.49 3.59 -1.77
N PHE A 123 -13.80 3.64 -0.63
CA PHE A 123 -13.96 2.58 0.36
C PHE A 123 -15.39 2.57 0.90
N LYS A 124 -16.17 1.54 0.52
CA LYS A 124 -17.47 1.26 1.13
C LYS A 124 -17.25 0.32 2.30
N ALA A 125 -17.41 0.84 3.52
CA ALA A 125 -17.40 -0.02 4.70
C ALA A 125 -18.45 -1.12 4.53
N PRO A 126 -18.11 -2.40 4.76
CA PRO A 126 -19.12 -3.45 4.73
C PRO A 126 -20.18 -3.12 5.77
N VAL A 127 -21.44 -3.02 5.35
CA VAL A 127 -22.57 -2.90 6.26
C VAL A 127 -22.70 -4.25 6.96
N ILE A 128 -22.15 -4.36 8.17
CA ILE A 128 -22.26 -5.57 8.99
C ILE A 128 -23.71 -5.63 9.49
N THR A 129 -24.61 -6.20 8.68
CA THR A 129 -26.03 -6.33 9.05
C THR A 129 -26.28 -7.47 10.02
N LYS A 130 -25.36 -8.43 10.15
CA LYS A 130 -25.36 -9.50 11.16
C LYS A 130 -23.93 -9.93 11.49
N ALA A 131 -23.66 -10.26 12.75
CA ALA A 131 -22.38 -10.84 13.17
C ALA A 131 -22.12 -12.13 12.35
N PRO A 132 -20.94 -12.30 11.74
CA PRO A 132 -20.66 -13.50 10.96
C PRO A 132 -20.65 -14.75 11.85
N THR A 133 -21.49 -15.72 11.52
CA THR A 133 -21.66 -17.00 12.23
C THR A 133 -20.44 -17.93 12.16
N TYR A 134 -19.35 -17.56 11.48
CA TYR A 134 -18.16 -18.42 11.35
C TYR A 134 -17.21 -18.39 12.57
N LEU A 135 -17.45 -17.53 13.57
CA LEU A 135 -16.62 -17.50 14.79
C LEU A 135 -16.96 -18.60 15.81
N THR A 136 -18.02 -19.40 15.61
CA THR A 136 -18.42 -20.44 16.57
C THR A 136 -17.79 -21.83 16.33
N ASN A 137 -17.09 -22.06 15.22
CA ASN A 137 -16.56 -23.39 14.88
C ASN A 137 -15.04 -23.47 14.66
N ARG A 138 -14.24 -22.72 15.44
CA ARG A 138 -12.76 -22.73 15.36
C ARG A 138 -12.06 -23.78 16.25
N ARG A 139 -12.76 -24.84 16.65
CA ARG A 139 -12.14 -26.04 17.25
C ARG A 139 -12.61 -27.28 16.51
N LYS A 140 -11.99 -27.58 15.37
CA LYS A 140 -11.59 -28.92 14.92
C LYS A 140 -11.38 -28.94 13.40
N ARG A 141 -10.20 -29.42 13.00
CA ARG A 141 -9.80 -29.91 11.67
C ARG A 141 -9.40 -28.83 10.65
N TYR A 142 -8.09 -28.73 10.38
CA TYR A 142 -7.52 -29.23 9.12
C TYR A 142 -6.03 -29.58 9.33
N PRO A 143 -5.57 -30.77 8.87
CA PRO A 143 -4.16 -31.06 8.65
C PRO A 143 -3.64 -30.35 7.38
N GLU A 144 -2.34 -30.45 7.20
CA GLU A 144 -1.44 -29.63 6.40
C GLU A 144 -1.77 -29.38 4.90
N LYS A 145 -1.51 -28.12 4.50
CA LYS A 145 -1.25 -27.53 3.16
C LYS A 145 -2.38 -27.43 2.12
N PRO A 146 -2.53 -26.22 1.53
CA PRO A 146 -2.32 -26.10 0.08
C PRO A 146 -1.57 -24.83 -0.37
N LEU A 147 -1.17 -24.84 -1.65
CA LEU A 147 -0.54 -23.77 -2.44
C LEU A 147 -1.04 -22.36 -2.11
N SER A 148 -0.11 -21.45 -1.79
CA SER A 148 -0.43 -20.05 -1.51
C SER A 148 -0.45 -19.22 -2.79
N TYR A 149 -1.64 -18.87 -3.27
CA TYR A 149 -1.85 -17.59 -3.94
C TYR A 149 -2.10 -16.56 -2.85
N SER A 150 -1.24 -15.54 -2.76
CA SER A 150 -1.40 -14.44 -1.81
C SER A 150 -1.77 -13.16 -2.56
N PHE A 151 -3.06 -12.83 -2.50
CA PHE A 151 -3.54 -11.45 -2.58
C PHE A 151 -3.51 -10.91 -1.15
N ILE A 152 -2.76 -9.83 -0.92
CA ILE A 152 -2.75 -9.13 0.37
C ILE A 152 -3.65 -7.92 0.18
N TYR A 153 -4.77 -7.90 0.92
CA TYR A 153 -5.63 -6.73 1.12
C TYR A 153 -4.98 -5.77 2.11
#